data_AF-A0A2G6D0G0-F1
#
_entry.id   AF-A0A2G6D0G0-F1
#
_cell.length_a   1.000
_cell.length_b   1.000
_cell.length_c   1.000
_cell.angle_alpha   90.00
_cell.angle_beta   90.00
_cell.angle_gamma   90.00
#
_symmetry.space_group_name_H-M   'P 1'
#
loop_
_entity.id
_entity.type
_entity.pdbx_description
1 polymer ?
#
loop_
_entity_poly.entity_id
_entity_poly.type
_entity_poly.pdbx_seq_one_letter_code
_entity_poly.pdbx_strand_id
1 'polypeptide(L)' 'MTNHEKNLCPRCNTLFECKCGSITLCHCSQVNLSQAQREYLSERWDTCLCHACLLEIARMAPGAAGCD' A
#
# COMPACT_ATOMS: atom_id res chain seq x y z
N MET A 1 -26.25 5.76 7.05
CA MET A 1 -24.96 6.00 7.71
C MET A 1 -24.01 4.91 7.26
N THR A 2 -23.19 5.18 6.26
CA THR A 2 -22.15 4.24 5.80
C THR A 2 -20.82 4.89 6.13
N ASN A 3 -20.43 4.77 7.41
CA ASN A 3 -19.10 5.15 7.87
C ASN A 3 -18.13 4.07 7.37
N HIS A 4 -17.92 4.02 6.05
CA HIS A 4 -16.80 3.30 5.50
C HIS A 4 -15.57 3.95 6.13
N GLU A 5 -14.83 3.16 6.88
CA GLU A 5 -13.60 3.52 7.58
C GLU A 5 -12.58 4.09 6.58
N LYS A 6 -12.71 5.39 6.31
CA LYS A 6 -11.78 6.16 5.50
C LYS A 6 -10.48 6.22 6.29
N ASN A 7 -9.50 5.47 5.81
CA ASN A 7 -8.17 5.48 6.36
C ASN A 7 -7.41 6.67 5.76
N LEU A 8 -6.59 7.32 6.58
CA LEU A 8 -5.67 8.35 6.12
C LEU A 8 -4.39 7.67 5.67
N CYS A 9 -3.96 7.95 4.44
CA CYS A 9 -2.68 7.45 3.96
C CYS A 9 -1.55 8.14 4.75
N PRO A 10 -0.69 7.42 5.48
CA PRO A 10 0.40 8.03 6.25
C PRO A 10 1.47 8.69 5.36
N ARG A 11 1.49 8.40 4.06
CA ARG A 11 2.47 8.95 3.11
C ARG A 11 2.05 10.30 2.53
N CYS A 12 0.79 10.42 2.12
CA CYS A 12 0.29 11.60 1.40
C CYS A 12 -0.88 12.29 2.11
N ASN A 13 -1.28 11.79 3.28
CA ASN A 13 -2.41 12.27 4.09
C ASN A 13 -3.76 12.33 3.34
N THR A 14 -3.88 11.59 2.23
CA THR A 14 -5.14 11.47 1.49
C THR A 14 -6.07 10.49 2.18
N LEU A 15 -7.35 10.85 2.27
CA LEU A 15 -8.41 9.95 2.71
C LEU A 15 -8.68 8.92 1.61
N PHE A 16 -8.59 7.64 1.95
CA PHE A 16 -8.92 6.56 1.03
C PHE A 16 -9.69 5.46 1.77
N GLU A 17 -10.40 4.65 1.00
CA GLU A 17 -11.08 3.49 1.55
C GLU A 17 -10.12 2.29 1.53
N CYS A 18 -9.66 1.85 2.71
CA CYS A 18 -8.93 0.57 2.79
C CYS A 18 -9.95 -0.56 2.85
N LYS A 19 -9.98 -1.43 1.84
CA LYS A 19 -10.81 -2.65 1.82
C LYS A 19 -10.04 -3.86 2.35
N CYS A 20 -9.28 -3.71 3.44
CA CYS A 20 -8.47 -4.80 4.00
C CYS A 20 -9.32 -6.00 4.43
N GLY A 21 -10.55 -5.76 4.92
CA GLY A 21 -11.53 -6.82 5.23
C GLY A 21 -11.99 -7.64 4.02
N SER A 22 -11.62 -7.25 2.79
CA SER A 22 -11.83 -8.03 1.58
C SER A 22 -10.59 -7.91 0.70
N ILE A 23 -9.57 -8.73 0.99
CA ILE A 23 -8.26 -8.69 0.33
C ILE A 23 -8.34 -8.72 -1.20
N THR A 24 -9.36 -9.37 -1.78
CA THR A 24 -9.62 -9.41 -3.23
C THR A 24 -10.01 -8.04 -3.81
N LEU A 25 -10.58 -7.16 -2.98
CA LEU A 25 -10.98 -5.80 -3.32
C LEU A 25 -9.98 -4.75 -2.80
N CYS A 26 -8.94 -5.17 -2.08
CA CYS A 26 -7.93 -4.25 -1.58
C CYS A 26 -7.14 -3.64 -2.74
N HIS A 27 -6.89 -2.32 -2.67
CA HIS A 27 -6.00 -1.63 -3.60
C HIS A 27 -4.60 -2.27 -3.67
N CYS A 28 -4.16 -2.91 -2.57
CA CYS A 28 -2.92 -3.66 -2.49
C CYS A 28 -2.87 -4.90 -3.41
N SER A 29 -4.00 -5.56 -3.63
CA SER A 29 -4.09 -6.71 -4.55
C SER A 29 -4.25 -6.30 -6.01
N GLN A 30 -4.63 -5.04 -6.27
CA GLN A 30 -4.76 -4.49 -7.62
C GLN A 30 -3.44 -3.95 -8.18
N VAL A 31 -2.42 -3.78 -7.35
CA VAL A 31 -1.09 -3.32 -7.77
C VAL A 31 -0.11 -4.51 -7.83
N ASN A 32 0.72 -4.54 -8.86
CA ASN A 32 1.70 -5.59 -9.03
C ASN A 32 3.01 -5.22 -8.30
N LEU A 33 3.05 -5.48 -6.99
CA LEU A 33 4.24 -5.25 -6.17
C LEU A 33 5.14 -6.49 -6.12
N SER A 34 6.43 -6.31 -6.35
CA SER A 34 7.46 -7.33 -6.14
C SER A 34 7.64 -7.66 -4.66
N GLN A 35 8.25 -8.81 -4.34
CA GLN A 35 8.54 -9.22 -2.96
C GLN A 35 9.31 -8.11 -2.19
N ALA A 36 10.39 -7.59 -2.76
CA ALA A 36 11.17 -6.51 -2.16
C ALA A 36 10.35 -5.22 -1.91
N GLN A 37 9.39 -4.89 -2.79
CA GLN A 37 8.51 -3.73 -2.58
C GLN A 37 7.51 -3.97 -1.45
N ARG A 38 7.02 -5.22 -1.28
CA ARG A 38 6.13 -5.59 -0.17
C ARG A 38 6.86 -5.57 1.17
N GLU A 39 8.09 -6.05 1.21
CA GLU A 39 8.94 -5.98 2.39
C GLU A 39 9.22 -4.52 2.75
N TYR A 40 9.66 -3.71 1.79
CA TYR A 40 9.84 -2.27 1.96
C TYR A 40 8.58 -1.58 2.51
N LEU A 41 7.40 -1.96 2.00
CA LEU A 41 6.13 -1.44 2.50
C LEU A 41 5.90 -1.83 3.97
N SER A 42 6.10 -3.10 4.32
CA SER A 42 5.88 -3.63 5.67
C SER A 42 6.89 -3.11 6.69
N GLU A 43 8.12 -2.78 6.27
CA GLU A 43 9.14 -2.20 7.15
C GLU A 43 8.92 -0.70 7.42
N ARG A 44 8.30 0.01 6.47
CA ARG A 44 8.14 1.47 6.52
C ARG A 44 6.77 1.92 7.00
N TRP A 45 5.73 1.12 6.73
CA TRP A 45 4.34 1.47 7.06
C TRP A 45 3.61 0.26 7.65
N ASP A 46 3.15 0.42 8.89
CA ASP A 46 2.30 -0.57 9.58
C ASP A 46 0.82 -0.50 9.15
N THR A 47 0.45 0.59 8.45
CA THR A 47 -0.92 0.87 8.02
C THR A 47 -1.09 0.86 6.50
N CYS A 48 -2.30 0.61 5.99
CA CYS A 48 -2.62 0.66 4.57
C CYS A 48 -2.17 1.98 3.90
N LEU A 49 -1.62 1.90 2.68
CA LEU A 49 -1.41 3.06 1.81
C LEU A 49 -2.54 3.19 0.78
N CYS A 50 -2.76 4.41 0.29
CA CYS A 50 -3.71 4.63 -0.80
C CYS A 50 -3.20 4.05 -2.13
N HIS A 51 -4.13 3.81 -3.07
CA HIS A 51 -3.81 3.21 -4.36
C HIS A 51 -2.76 4.00 -5.16
N ALA A 52 -2.82 5.33 -5.12
CA ALA A 52 -1.85 6.20 -5.80
C ALA A 52 -0.42 5.97 -5.27
N CYS A 53 -0.24 5.95 -3.94
CA CYS A 53 1.07 5.71 -3.35
C CYS A 53 1.60 4.31 -3.62
N LEU A 54 0.72 3.31 -3.61
CA LEU A 54 1.07 1.94 -3.98
C LEU A 54 1.52 1.84 -5.45
N LEU A 55 0.85 2.53 -6.37
CA LEU A 55 1.27 2.59 -7.78
C LEU A 55 2.62 3.29 -7.97
N GLU A 56 2.86 4.37 -7.25
CA GLU A 56 4.16 5.05 -7.28
C GLU A 56 5.27 4.11 -6.81
N ILE A 57 5.06 3.38 -5.71
CA ILE A 57 6.03 2.40 -5.20
C ILE A 57 6.23 1.26 -6.18
N ALA A 58 5.16 0.75 -6.79
CA ALA A 58 5.23 -0.28 -7.83
C ALA A 58 6.07 0.19 -9.05
N ARG A 59 6.01 1.48 -9.38
CA ARG A 59 6.78 2.11 -10.47
C ARG A 59 8.21 2.49 -10.07
N MET A 60 8.49 2.65 -8.78
CA MET A 60 9.84 2.81 -8.27
C MET A 60 10.56 1.47 -8.44
N ALA A 61 11.53 1.42 -9.37
CA ALA A 61 12.34 0.23 -9.58
C ALA A 61 12.94 -0.22 -8.24
N PRO A 62 12.81 -1.51 -7.85
CA PRO A 62 13.35 -2.01 -6.59
C PRO A 62 14.88 -2.05 -6.69
N GLY A 63 15.51 -0.94 -6.35
CA GLY A 63 16.95 -0.87 -6.11
C GLY A 63 17.21 -0.94 -4.60
N ALA A 64 17.81 -2.05 -4.16
CA ALA A 64 18.45 -2.22 -2.85
C ALA A 64 17.52 -2.43 -1.62
N ALA A 65 17.07 -3.66 -1.42
CA ALA A 65 16.99 -4.26 -0.08
C ALA A 65 17.10 -5.78 -0.25
N GLY A 66 18.25 -6.36 0.11
CA GLY A 66 18.49 -7.80 0.03
C GLY A 66 19.84 -8.18 -0.55
N CYS A 67 20.93 -7.77 0.11
CA CYS A 67 22.16 -8.55 0.11
C CYS A 67 22.30 -9.17 1.49
N ASP A 68 21.96 -10.46 1.62
CA ASP A 68 22.59 -11.40 2.56
C ASP A 68 22.41 -12.82 2.00
#